data_AF-A0AA35UMC3-F1
#
_entry.id   AF-A0AA35UMC3-F1
#
_cell.length_a   1.000
_cell.length_b   1.000
_cell.length_c   1.000
_cell.angle_alpha   90.00
_cell.angle_beta   90.00
_cell.angle_gamma   90.00
#
_symmetry.space_group_name_H-M   'P 1'
#
loop_
_entity.id
_entity.type
_entity.pdbx_description
1 polymer ?
#
loop_
_entity_poly.entity_id
_entity_poly.type
_entity_poly.pdbx_seq_one_letter_code
_entity_poly.pdbx_strand_id
1 'polypeptide(L)'
;MTGAFAHGAIFFIRDYNPEQNEDNVLARMLEHKEAIISHLSWASLFLGFHTLGLYVHNDVMLAFGTPEKQILIEPIFAQWIQSAHGKTSYGFDILLSSTNGPAFNAGRSIWLPGWLNAINENSNSLFLTIGPGDFLVHHAIALGLHTTTLILVKGALDARGSKLMPDKKDFGLVFRAMAQDEAVLVIFRLGTHFIWQFLDVKYHWMGYFLLALEAHYIMAGLSVWAWMFLFGHLVWATGFMFLISWRGYWQELIETLAWAHERTPLANLIRWRDKPVALSIVQARLVGLAHFSREKKRQKLEQKYHLIRRSSKKEISKVRSLSDKWEIYGKLQSPPRNSAPTRLHRRCFSTGRPRANYRDFGLSGHILREMVHACLLPGATRSSW
;
A
#
# COMPACT_ATOMS: atom_id res chain seq x y z
N MET A 1 -4.21 -7.40 -7.08
CA MET A 1 -3.33 -7.51 -8.26
C MET A 1 -1.98 -8.14 -7.90
N THR A 2 -1.15 -7.53 -7.05
CA THR A 2 0.17 -8.08 -6.66
C THR A 2 0.13 -9.53 -6.17
N GLY A 3 -0.86 -9.90 -5.35
CA GLY A 3 -1.04 -11.29 -4.91
C GLY A 3 -1.32 -12.27 -6.05
N ALA A 4 -2.05 -11.86 -7.10
CA ALA A 4 -2.33 -12.72 -8.24
C ALA A 4 -1.04 -13.06 -9.01
N PHE A 5 -0.19 -12.07 -9.26
CA PHE A 5 1.13 -12.29 -9.88
C PHE A 5 2.06 -13.11 -8.98
N ALA A 6 2.02 -12.91 -7.66
CA ALA A 6 2.79 -13.74 -6.74
C ALA A 6 2.35 -15.22 -6.79
N HIS A 7 1.04 -15.47 -6.83
CA HIS A 7 0.51 -16.83 -7.03
C HIS A 7 0.82 -17.38 -8.42
N GLY A 8 0.83 -16.55 -9.46
CA GLY A 8 1.28 -16.93 -10.80
C GLY A 8 2.75 -17.35 -10.84
N ALA A 9 3.63 -16.61 -10.15
CA ALA A 9 5.04 -16.99 -10.02
C ALA A 9 5.21 -18.32 -9.25
N ILE A 10 4.42 -18.54 -8.19
CA ILE A 10 4.40 -19.80 -7.45
C ILE A 10 3.96 -20.96 -8.37
N PHE A 11 2.91 -20.76 -9.15
CA PHE A 11 2.43 -21.72 -10.14
C PHE A 11 3.54 -22.07 -11.14
N PHE A 12 4.26 -21.08 -11.69
CA PHE A 12 5.36 -21.34 -12.62
C PHE A 12 6.50 -22.16 -12.01
N ILE A 13 6.78 -21.99 -10.73
CA ILE A 13 7.85 -22.76 -10.06
C ILE A 13 7.38 -24.17 -9.70
N ARG A 14 6.19 -24.31 -9.13
CA ARG A 14 5.75 -25.56 -8.48
C ARG A 14 4.92 -26.47 -9.37
N ASP A 15 4.03 -25.87 -10.17
CA ASP A 15 2.92 -26.59 -10.79
C ASP A 15 3.03 -26.61 -12.33
N TYR A 16 3.80 -25.69 -12.93
CA TYR A 16 3.98 -25.64 -14.38
C TYR A 16 4.86 -26.77 -14.91
N ASN A 17 4.26 -27.64 -15.73
CA ASN A 17 4.95 -28.70 -16.44
C ASN A 17 5.13 -28.35 -17.94
N PRO A 18 6.38 -28.19 -18.45
CA PRO A 18 6.63 -27.91 -19.85
C PRO A 18 6.07 -28.95 -20.82
N GLU A 19 6.16 -30.24 -20.48
CA GLU A 19 5.76 -31.34 -21.37
C GLU A 19 4.24 -31.33 -21.62
N GLN A 20 3.45 -30.94 -20.62
CA GLN A 20 2.00 -30.84 -20.75
C GLN A 20 1.55 -29.57 -21.47
N ASN A 21 2.44 -28.58 -21.59
CA ASN A 21 2.14 -27.26 -22.13
C ASN A 21 2.87 -26.99 -23.45
N GLU A 22 3.39 -28.02 -24.10
CA GLU A 22 4.06 -27.90 -25.39
C GLU A 22 3.11 -27.26 -26.43
N ASP A 23 3.66 -26.34 -27.25
CA ASP A 23 2.96 -25.60 -28.31
C ASP A 23 1.74 -24.76 -27.91
N ASN A 24 1.46 -24.60 -26.62
CA ASN A 24 0.35 -23.77 -26.18
C ASN A 24 0.72 -22.29 -26.04
N VAL A 25 -0.29 -21.44 -25.80
CA VAL A 25 -0.08 -19.98 -25.63
C VAL A 25 0.84 -19.64 -24.46
N LEU A 26 0.89 -20.48 -23.43
CA LEU A 26 1.70 -20.27 -22.22
C LEU A 26 3.18 -20.56 -22.49
N ALA A 27 3.49 -21.66 -23.19
CA ALA A 27 4.84 -21.98 -23.63
C ALA A 27 5.37 -20.95 -24.61
N ARG A 28 4.58 -20.58 -25.63
CA ARG A 28 4.93 -19.53 -26.60
C ARG A 28 5.23 -18.17 -25.95
N MET A 29 4.50 -17.82 -24.89
CA MET A 29 4.76 -16.61 -24.11
C MET A 29 6.12 -16.68 -23.40
N LEU A 30 6.47 -17.83 -22.83
CA LEU A 30 7.75 -18.03 -22.12
C LEU A 30 8.94 -18.00 -23.08
N GLU A 31 8.79 -18.50 -24.31
CA GLU A 31 9.81 -18.43 -25.36
C GLU A 31 10.15 -16.98 -25.74
N HIS A 32 9.14 -16.11 -25.79
CA HIS A 32 9.31 -14.70 -26.14
C HIS A 32 9.30 -13.75 -24.93
N LYS A 33 9.60 -14.25 -23.72
CA LYS A 33 9.55 -13.45 -22.48
C LYS A 33 10.39 -12.18 -22.51
N GLU A 34 11.56 -12.23 -23.15
CA GLU A 34 12.49 -11.08 -23.25
C GLU A 34 11.88 -9.93 -24.08
N ALA A 35 11.09 -10.25 -25.12
CA ALA A 35 10.38 -9.25 -25.91
C ALA A 35 9.32 -8.54 -25.06
N ILE A 36 8.55 -9.30 -24.26
CA ILE A 36 7.53 -8.73 -23.37
C ILE A 36 8.17 -7.81 -22.33
N ILE A 37 9.24 -8.27 -21.68
CA ILE A 37 9.95 -7.50 -20.64
C ILE A 37 10.58 -6.23 -21.22
N SER A 38 11.21 -6.31 -22.40
CA SER A 38 11.83 -5.15 -23.05
C SER A 38 10.82 -4.08 -23.47
N HIS A 39 9.65 -4.46 -24.01
CA HIS A 39 8.60 -3.49 -24.35
C HIS A 39 8.01 -2.81 -23.12
N LEU A 40 7.77 -3.57 -22.04
CA LEU A 40 7.31 -2.99 -20.77
C LEU A 40 8.37 -2.06 -20.15
N SER A 41 9.65 -2.40 -20.29
CA SER A 41 10.76 -1.53 -19.88
C SER A 41 10.80 -0.24 -20.69
N TRP A 42 10.67 -0.33 -22.02
CA TRP A 42 10.62 0.84 -22.89
C TRP A 42 9.44 1.76 -22.54
N ALA A 43 8.23 1.20 -22.39
CA ALA A 43 7.05 1.99 -22.03
C ALA A 43 7.21 2.70 -20.68
N SER A 44 7.81 2.00 -19.70
CA SER A 44 8.08 2.57 -18.38
C SER A 44 9.10 3.72 -18.44
N LEU A 45 10.18 3.57 -19.21
CA LEU A 45 11.18 4.61 -19.41
C LEU A 45 10.61 5.80 -20.18
N PHE A 46 9.86 5.53 -21.26
CA PHE A 46 9.21 6.54 -22.07
C PHE A 46 8.27 7.39 -21.21
N LEU A 47 7.34 6.77 -20.48
CA LEU A 47 6.45 7.49 -19.58
C LEU A 47 7.23 8.22 -18.47
N GLY A 48 8.28 7.62 -17.93
CA GLY A 48 9.11 8.20 -16.88
C GLY A 48 9.78 9.50 -17.32
N PHE A 49 10.50 9.48 -18.44
CA PHE A 49 11.22 10.64 -18.95
C PHE A 49 10.28 11.79 -19.33
N HIS A 50 9.18 11.51 -20.04
CA HIS A 50 8.27 12.56 -20.50
C HIS A 50 7.44 13.13 -19.36
N THR A 51 6.88 12.28 -18.50
CA THR A 51 6.04 12.74 -17.39
C THR A 51 6.87 13.56 -16.42
N LEU A 52 8.02 13.04 -15.95
CA LEU A 52 8.89 13.77 -15.03
C LEU A 52 9.47 15.03 -15.69
N GLY A 53 9.87 14.94 -16.95
CA GLY A 53 10.44 16.04 -17.71
C GLY A 53 9.49 17.23 -17.83
N LEU A 54 8.23 17.02 -18.22
CA LEU A 54 7.22 18.07 -18.30
C LEU A 54 6.96 18.71 -16.93
N TYR A 55 6.88 17.87 -15.93
CA TYR A 55 6.70 18.26 -14.55
C TYR A 55 7.85 19.14 -14.04
N VAL A 56 9.10 18.79 -14.33
CA VAL A 56 10.28 19.59 -13.93
C VAL A 56 10.34 20.88 -14.74
N HIS A 57 10.06 20.82 -16.04
CA HIS A 57 9.95 22.00 -16.90
C HIS A 57 8.95 23.02 -16.33
N ASN A 58 7.74 22.57 -15.99
CA ASN A 58 6.70 23.45 -15.45
C ASN A 58 7.09 24.06 -14.09
N ASP A 59 7.72 23.29 -13.20
CA ASP A 59 8.23 23.81 -11.93
C ASP A 59 9.31 24.88 -12.14
N VAL A 60 10.22 24.68 -13.10
CA VAL A 60 11.28 25.64 -13.41
C VAL A 60 10.71 26.93 -14.03
N MET A 61 9.75 26.81 -14.96
CA MET A 61 9.09 27.99 -15.54
C MET A 61 8.31 28.79 -14.50
N LEU A 62 7.67 28.11 -13.54
CA LEU A 62 7.03 28.74 -12.38
C LEU A 62 8.03 29.46 -11.48
N ALA A 63 9.14 28.80 -11.14
CA ALA A 63 10.18 29.35 -10.28
C ALA A 63 10.81 30.62 -10.87
N PHE A 64 10.92 30.71 -12.20
CA PHE A 64 11.39 31.90 -12.90
C PHE A 64 10.33 32.99 -13.09
N GLY A 65 9.09 32.80 -12.58
CA GLY A 65 8.02 33.79 -12.70
C GLY A 65 7.44 33.92 -14.11
N THR A 66 7.65 32.93 -14.98
CA THR A 66 7.13 32.89 -16.37
C THR A 66 6.13 31.74 -16.53
N PRO A 67 4.94 31.79 -15.91
CA PRO A 67 3.96 30.71 -15.95
C PRO A 67 3.42 30.42 -17.36
N GLU A 68 3.42 31.41 -18.25
CA GLU A 68 2.97 31.29 -19.65
C GLU A 68 3.84 30.36 -20.50
N LYS A 69 5.07 30.08 -20.06
CA LYS A 69 6.01 29.17 -20.75
C LYS A 69 5.85 27.70 -20.31
N GLN A 70 4.90 27.41 -19.43
CA GLN A 70 4.57 26.05 -19.06
C GLN A 70 4.00 25.29 -20.26
N ILE A 71 4.28 23.98 -20.29
CA ILE A 71 3.68 23.08 -21.26
C ILE A 71 2.46 22.46 -20.59
N LEU A 72 1.28 22.97 -20.96
CA LEU A 72 -0.02 22.51 -20.50
C LEU A 72 -0.72 21.76 -21.62
N ILE A 73 -0.87 20.44 -21.46
CA ILE A 73 -1.48 19.57 -22.47
C ILE A 73 -2.89 19.22 -22.03
N GLU A 74 -3.88 19.57 -22.84
CA GLU A 74 -5.28 19.23 -22.60
C GLU A 74 -5.54 17.72 -22.82
N PRO A 75 -6.28 17.03 -21.92
CA PRO A 75 -6.64 15.63 -22.10
C PRO A 75 -7.82 15.47 -23.07
N ILE A 76 -7.62 15.85 -24.34
CA ILE A 76 -8.66 15.91 -25.38
C ILE A 76 -9.40 14.57 -25.51
N PHE A 77 -8.69 13.43 -25.47
CA PHE A 77 -9.34 12.12 -25.56
C PHE A 77 -10.31 11.84 -24.41
N ALA A 78 -9.96 12.26 -23.19
CA ALA A 78 -10.84 12.06 -22.04
C ALA A 78 -12.01 13.08 -22.06
N GLN A 79 -11.76 14.32 -22.49
CA GLN A 79 -12.82 15.33 -22.68
C GLN A 79 -13.82 14.87 -23.76
N TRP A 80 -13.30 14.27 -24.84
CA TRP A 80 -14.09 13.65 -25.90
C TRP A 80 -14.98 12.52 -25.36
N ILE A 81 -14.46 11.65 -24.48
CA ILE A 81 -15.28 10.61 -23.82
C ILE A 81 -16.36 11.24 -22.94
N GLN A 82 -16.04 12.30 -22.18
CA GLN A 82 -17.04 12.99 -21.36
C GLN A 82 -18.16 13.60 -22.22
N SER A 83 -17.81 14.22 -23.34
CA SER A 83 -18.81 14.75 -24.28
C SER A 83 -19.57 13.67 -25.03
N ALA A 84 -18.93 12.55 -25.39
CA ALA A 84 -19.63 11.39 -25.95
C ALA A 84 -20.71 10.86 -24.99
N HIS A 85 -20.52 11.02 -23.68
CA HIS A 85 -21.50 10.72 -22.64
C HIS A 85 -22.52 11.82 -22.36
N GLY A 86 -22.48 12.96 -23.07
CA GLY A 86 -23.48 14.02 -22.96
C GLY A 86 -23.09 15.22 -22.09
N LYS A 87 -21.81 15.34 -21.73
CA LYS A 87 -21.30 16.54 -21.06
C LYS A 87 -21.03 17.67 -22.06
N THR A 88 -21.71 18.80 -21.86
CA THR A 88 -21.71 19.92 -22.83
C THR A 88 -20.60 20.94 -22.61
N SER A 89 -19.90 20.90 -21.47
CA SER A 89 -18.90 21.91 -21.07
C SER A 89 -17.71 22.08 -22.02
N TYR A 90 -17.38 21.06 -22.83
CA TYR A 90 -16.22 21.08 -23.73
C TYR A 90 -16.57 21.47 -25.16
N GLY A 91 -17.85 21.64 -25.49
CA GLY A 91 -18.29 22.08 -26.82
C GLY A 91 -18.14 21.04 -27.94
N PHE A 92 -17.87 19.77 -27.64
CA PHE A 92 -17.91 18.69 -28.64
C PHE A 92 -19.36 18.24 -28.87
N ASP A 93 -19.86 18.44 -30.10
CA ASP A 93 -21.18 17.99 -30.53
C ASP A 93 -21.12 16.54 -31.07
N ILE A 94 -20.94 15.57 -30.15
CA ILE A 94 -20.67 14.17 -30.49
C ILE A 94 -21.55 13.22 -29.67
N LEU A 95 -22.12 12.21 -30.33
CA LEU A 95 -22.95 11.16 -29.73
C LEU A 95 -24.07 11.71 -28.84
N LEU A 96 -23.97 11.54 -27.51
CA LEU A 96 -25.03 11.94 -26.57
C LEU A 96 -25.01 13.43 -26.23
N SER A 97 -23.93 14.15 -26.54
CA SER A 97 -23.92 15.62 -26.50
C SER A 97 -24.80 16.21 -27.61
N SER A 98 -24.90 15.50 -28.73
CA SER A 98 -25.71 15.92 -29.88
C SER A 98 -27.17 15.52 -29.72
N THR A 99 -28.05 16.51 -29.68
CA THR A 99 -29.51 16.29 -29.57
C THR A 99 -30.13 15.64 -30.81
N ASN A 100 -29.41 15.64 -31.93
CA ASN A 100 -29.84 15.05 -33.20
C ASN A 100 -29.23 13.67 -33.47
N GLY A 101 -28.35 13.18 -32.60
CA GLY A 101 -27.66 11.90 -32.78
C GLY A 101 -28.60 10.69 -32.68
N PRO A 102 -28.36 9.60 -33.44
CA PRO A 102 -29.15 8.38 -33.33
C PRO A 102 -29.08 7.77 -31.92
N ALA A 103 -27.92 7.87 -31.25
CA ALA A 103 -27.72 7.43 -29.87
C ALA A 103 -28.59 8.24 -28.88
N PHE A 104 -28.67 9.56 -29.08
CA PHE A 104 -29.51 10.43 -28.26
C PHE A 104 -31.00 10.10 -28.45
N ASN A 105 -31.44 9.97 -29.70
CA ASN A 105 -32.83 9.66 -30.02
C ASN A 105 -33.28 8.29 -29.49
N ALA A 106 -32.41 7.29 -29.51
CA ALA A 106 -32.72 5.96 -28.95
C ALA A 106 -32.89 5.96 -27.42
N GLY A 107 -32.11 6.78 -26.69
CA GLY A 107 -32.15 6.83 -25.22
C GLY A 107 -33.15 7.80 -24.61
N ARG A 108 -33.76 8.68 -25.43
CA ARG A 108 -34.48 9.88 -25.01
C ARG A 108 -35.64 9.66 -24.03
N SER A 109 -36.32 8.51 -24.10
CA SER A 109 -37.55 8.26 -23.35
C SER A 109 -37.37 7.52 -22.03
N ILE A 110 -36.19 6.96 -21.73
CA ILE A 110 -36.00 6.06 -20.58
C ILE A 110 -35.05 6.65 -19.54
N TRP A 111 -33.73 6.62 -19.80
CA TRP A 111 -32.71 6.97 -18.81
C TRP A 111 -31.96 8.26 -19.16
N LEU A 112 -31.98 8.67 -20.43
CA LEU A 112 -31.14 9.75 -20.94
C LEU A 112 -31.44 11.12 -20.33
N PRO A 113 -32.70 11.55 -20.11
CA PRO A 113 -32.96 12.85 -19.48
C PRO A 113 -32.40 12.95 -18.06
N GLY A 114 -32.57 11.90 -17.24
CA GLY A 114 -32.00 11.85 -15.89
C GLY A 114 -30.48 11.83 -15.89
N TRP A 115 -29.88 11.07 -16.82
CA TRP A 115 -28.43 11.02 -17.01
C TRP A 115 -27.84 12.37 -17.42
N LEU A 116 -28.43 13.04 -18.41
CA LEU A 116 -27.96 14.34 -18.90
C LEU A 116 -28.09 15.44 -17.85
N ASN A 117 -29.15 15.38 -17.03
CA ASN A 117 -29.29 16.28 -15.88
C ASN A 117 -28.17 16.04 -14.87
N ALA A 118 -27.87 14.78 -14.54
CA ALA A 118 -26.82 14.45 -13.59
C ALA A 118 -25.42 14.81 -14.12
N ILE A 119 -25.07 14.47 -15.37
CA ILE A 119 -23.71 14.68 -15.89
C ILE A 119 -23.34 16.15 -16.08
N ASN A 120 -24.34 17.02 -16.26
CA ASN A 120 -24.15 18.46 -16.42
C ASN A 120 -24.34 19.24 -15.10
N GLU A 121 -24.61 18.54 -14.00
CA GLU A 121 -24.74 19.17 -12.69
C GLU A 121 -23.36 19.30 -12.01
N ASN A 122 -22.91 20.53 -11.78
CA ASN A 122 -21.58 20.80 -11.19
C ASN A 122 -21.47 20.49 -9.69
N SER A 123 -22.57 20.13 -9.03
CA SER A 123 -22.61 19.85 -7.59
C SER A 123 -22.16 18.42 -7.25
N ASN A 124 -22.17 17.52 -8.24
CA ASN A 124 -21.89 16.11 -8.05
C ASN A 124 -20.48 15.74 -8.54
N SER A 125 -20.09 14.49 -8.30
CA SER A 125 -18.79 13.95 -8.73
C SER A 125 -18.86 13.18 -10.06
N LEU A 126 -19.99 13.23 -10.77
CA LEU A 126 -20.19 12.47 -12.00
C LEU A 126 -19.45 13.16 -13.15
N PHE A 127 -18.39 12.53 -13.65
CA PHE A 127 -17.52 13.09 -14.69
C PHE A 127 -17.08 14.52 -14.39
N LEU A 128 -16.21 14.70 -13.40
CA LEU A 128 -15.62 16.00 -13.07
C LEU A 128 -14.94 16.65 -14.28
N THR A 129 -14.90 17.99 -14.31
CA THR A 129 -14.16 18.72 -15.34
C THR A 129 -12.67 18.46 -15.20
N ILE A 130 -12.09 17.85 -16.22
CA ILE A 130 -10.65 17.56 -16.31
C ILE A 130 -9.92 18.61 -17.13
N GLY A 131 -8.66 18.87 -16.76
CA GLY A 131 -7.75 19.77 -17.46
C GLY A 131 -6.30 19.27 -17.51
N PRO A 132 -5.33 20.17 -17.76
CA PRO A 132 -3.93 19.79 -17.96
C PRO A 132 -3.25 19.16 -16.74
N GLY A 133 -3.67 19.55 -15.53
CA GLY A 133 -3.19 18.92 -14.30
C GLY A 133 -3.58 17.44 -14.22
N ASP A 134 -4.82 17.11 -14.58
CA ASP A 134 -5.31 15.74 -14.63
C ASP A 134 -4.57 14.92 -15.67
N PHE A 135 -4.24 15.50 -16.83
CA PHE A 135 -3.45 14.83 -17.86
C PHE A 135 -2.12 14.31 -17.30
N LEU A 136 -1.36 15.16 -16.60
CA LEU A 136 -0.05 14.80 -16.04
C LEU A 136 -0.17 13.74 -14.93
N VAL A 137 -1.17 13.86 -14.05
CA VAL A 137 -1.40 12.89 -12.98
C VAL A 137 -1.78 11.52 -13.55
N HIS A 138 -2.61 11.46 -14.59
CA HIS A 138 -2.96 10.19 -15.23
C HIS A 138 -1.75 9.53 -15.92
N HIS A 139 -0.82 10.31 -16.49
CA HIS A 139 0.44 9.78 -17.02
C HIS A 139 1.37 9.26 -15.91
N ALA A 140 1.40 9.91 -14.74
CA ALA A 140 2.11 9.41 -13.57
C ALA A 140 1.48 8.10 -13.02
N ILE A 141 0.14 7.99 -13.02
CA ILE A 141 -0.55 6.74 -12.68
C ILE A 141 -0.21 5.65 -13.70
N ALA A 142 -0.23 5.96 -15.00
CA ALA A 142 0.15 5.03 -16.05
C ALA A 142 1.60 4.55 -15.87
N LEU A 143 2.53 5.44 -15.56
CA LEU A 143 3.92 5.10 -15.22
C LEU A 143 3.98 4.14 -14.02
N GLY A 144 3.26 4.44 -12.94
CA GLY A 144 3.19 3.58 -11.76
C GLY A 144 2.64 2.18 -12.07
N LEU A 145 1.61 2.09 -12.91
CA LEU A 145 1.01 0.82 -13.34
C LEU A 145 1.95 0.02 -14.25
N HIS A 146 2.59 0.65 -15.23
CA HIS A 146 3.52 -0.02 -16.16
C HIS A 146 4.77 -0.51 -15.45
N THR A 147 5.37 0.32 -14.59
CA THR A 147 6.55 -0.08 -13.79
C THR A 147 6.19 -1.23 -12.84
N THR A 148 5.07 -1.12 -12.11
CA THR A 148 4.57 -2.19 -11.23
C THR A 148 4.32 -3.48 -12.00
N THR A 149 3.75 -3.41 -13.21
CA THR A 149 3.51 -4.57 -14.07
C THR A 149 4.82 -5.17 -14.58
N LEU A 150 5.76 -4.36 -15.05
CA LEU A 150 7.10 -4.79 -15.49
C LEU A 150 7.79 -5.63 -14.42
N ILE A 151 7.79 -5.13 -13.19
CA ILE A 151 8.36 -5.82 -12.04
C ILE A 151 7.69 -7.20 -11.85
N LEU A 152 6.37 -7.19 -11.73
CA LEU A 152 5.57 -8.36 -11.39
C LEU A 152 5.70 -9.45 -12.45
N VAL A 153 5.59 -9.04 -13.72
CA VAL A 153 5.69 -9.91 -14.89
C VAL A 153 7.11 -10.47 -15.00
N LYS A 154 8.14 -9.63 -14.92
CA LYS A 154 9.53 -10.10 -14.95
C LYS A 154 9.81 -11.11 -13.85
N GLY A 155 9.37 -10.82 -12.62
CA GLY A 155 9.53 -11.73 -11.49
C GLY A 155 8.84 -13.08 -11.68
N ALA A 156 7.70 -13.12 -12.38
CA ALA A 156 7.00 -14.36 -12.71
C ALA A 156 7.65 -15.14 -13.87
N LEU A 157 8.06 -14.44 -14.95
CA LEU A 157 8.64 -15.06 -16.15
C LEU A 157 10.08 -15.58 -15.92
N ASP A 158 10.83 -14.94 -15.02
CA ASP A 158 12.19 -15.36 -14.63
C ASP A 158 12.20 -16.25 -13.38
N ALA A 159 11.04 -16.69 -12.90
CA ALA A 159 10.90 -17.46 -11.67
C ALA A 159 11.56 -18.84 -11.76
N ARG A 160 11.49 -19.50 -12.94
CA ARG A 160 12.05 -20.83 -13.16
C ARG A 160 13.54 -20.81 -13.50
N GLY A 161 14.01 -19.72 -14.11
CA GLY A 161 15.38 -19.57 -14.55
C GLY A 161 15.59 -18.30 -15.36
N SER A 162 16.80 -17.75 -15.25
CA SER A 162 17.28 -16.63 -16.06
C SER A 162 18.65 -16.98 -16.64
N LYS A 163 19.17 -16.16 -17.57
CA LYS A 163 20.52 -16.37 -18.13
C LYS A 163 21.61 -16.39 -17.05
N LEU A 164 21.41 -15.66 -15.95
CA LEU A 164 22.34 -15.61 -14.83
C LEU A 164 22.22 -16.82 -13.91
N MET A 165 21.01 -17.30 -13.66
CA MET A 165 20.74 -18.46 -12.80
C MET A 165 19.71 -19.37 -13.49
N PRO A 166 20.18 -20.32 -14.34
CA PRO A 166 19.30 -21.18 -15.13
C PRO A 166 18.49 -22.19 -14.29
N ASP A 167 19.01 -22.58 -13.13
CA ASP A 167 18.52 -23.62 -12.22
C ASP A 167 17.64 -23.08 -11.07
N LYS A 168 17.11 -21.85 -11.20
CA LYS A 168 16.35 -21.18 -10.14
C LYS A 168 15.13 -21.98 -9.64
N LYS A 169 14.51 -22.78 -10.50
CA LYS A 169 13.37 -23.66 -10.14
C LYS A 169 13.68 -24.62 -8.99
N ASP A 170 14.93 -25.08 -8.87
CA ASP A 170 15.31 -26.16 -7.93
C ASP A 170 15.44 -25.65 -6.49
N PHE A 171 15.58 -24.34 -6.32
CA PHE A 171 15.69 -23.69 -5.01
C PHE A 171 14.32 -23.30 -4.43
N GLY A 172 13.29 -23.20 -5.27
CA GLY A 172 11.96 -22.74 -4.88
C GLY A 172 11.87 -21.22 -4.61
N LEU A 173 10.64 -20.70 -4.47
CA LEU A 173 10.35 -19.25 -4.42
C LEU A 173 10.96 -18.49 -3.22
N VAL A 174 11.41 -19.19 -2.17
CA VAL A 174 11.84 -18.60 -0.89
C VAL A 174 13.33 -18.81 -0.62
N PHE A 175 14.10 -19.29 -1.59
CA PHE A 175 15.52 -19.53 -1.35
C PHE A 175 16.35 -18.25 -1.33
N ARG A 176 17.43 -18.37 -0.57
CA ARG A 176 18.49 -17.41 -0.26
C ARG A 176 18.80 -16.53 -1.47
N ALA A 177 18.53 -15.23 -1.33
CA ALA A 177 19.08 -14.21 -2.22
C ALA A 177 20.60 -14.37 -2.27
N MET A 178 21.10 -15.03 -3.31
CA MET A 178 22.44 -14.80 -3.80
C MET A 178 22.33 -13.79 -4.92
N ALA A 179 23.31 -12.88 -4.90
CA ALA A 179 23.56 -11.77 -5.79
C ALA A 179 22.75 -11.76 -7.09
N GLN A 180 22.11 -10.61 -7.37
CA GLN A 180 21.67 -10.12 -8.69
C GLN A 180 20.17 -10.22 -9.02
N ASP A 181 19.39 -11.06 -8.31
CA ASP A 181 17.92 -10.87 -8.18
C ASP A 181 17.55 -9.68 -7.27
N GLU A 182 18.56 -9.01 -6.73
CA GLU A 182 18.43 -7.69 -6.12
C GLU A 182 17.73 -6.73 -7.09
N ALA A 183 17.89 -6.83 -8.42
CA ALA A 183 17.14 -5.96 -9.34
C ALA A 183 15.62 -6.21 -9.28
N VAL A 184 15.10 -7.43 -9.43
CA VAL A 184 13.63 -7.62 -9.57
C VAL A 184 12.87 -7.36 -8.26
N LEU A 185 13.48 -7.67 -7.10
CA LEU A 185 12.89 -7.38 -5.79
C LEU A 185 13.15 -5.93 -5.33
N VAL A 186 14.28 -5.31 -5.71
CA VAL A 186 14.50 -3.85 -5.56
C VAL A 186 13.59 -3.06 -6.50
N ILE A 187 13.23 -3.60 -7.67
CA ILE A 187 12.26 -2.97 -8.57
C ILE A 187 10.84 -3.18 -7.97
N PHE A 188 10.48 -4.33 -7.37
CA PHE A 188 9.25 -4.48 -6.54
C PHE A 188 9.19 -3.51 -5.35
N ARG A 189 10.33 -3.29 -4.71
CA ARG A 189 10.58 -2.28 -3.66
C ARG A 189 10.43 -0.86 -4.21
N LEU A 190 10.90 -0.58 -5.43
CA LEU A 190 10.72 0.71 -6.11
C LEU A 190 9.28 0.90 -6.53
N GLY A 191 8.57 -0.05 -7.14
CA GLY A 191 7.19 0.14 -7.63
C GLY A 191 6.20 0.62 -6.54
N THR A 192 6.31 0.07 -5.32
CA THR A 192 5.51 0.56 -4.18
C THR A 192 5.99 1.90 -3.60
N HIS A 193 7.27 2.25 -3.79
CA HIS A 193 7.84 3.53 -3.36
C HIS A 193 7.66 4.64 -4.40
N PHE A 194 7.71 4.31 -5.69
CA PHE A 194 7.74 5.21 -6.84
C PHE A 194 6.41 5.95 -6.97
N ILE A 195 5.30 5.27 -6.68
CA ILE A 195 3.96 5.88 -6.66
C ILE A 195 3.84 6.94 -5.56
N TRP A 196 4.52 6.76 -4.41
CA TRP A 196 4.48 7.72 -3.30
C TRP A 196 5.50 8.86 -3.48
N GLN A 197 6.71 8.57 -3.96
CA GLN A 197 7.71 9.61 -4.24
C GLN A 197 7.32 10.54 -5.40
N PHE A 198 6.58 10.05 -6.41
CA PHE A 198 6.10 10.92 -7.50
C PHE A 198 5.07 11.95 -7.04
N LEU A 199 4.37 11.70 -5.93
CA LEU A 199 3.40 12.62 -5.35
C LEU A 199 4.05 13.66 -4.42
N ASP A 200 5.21 13.36 -3.83
CA ASP A 200 5.89 14.24 -2.86
C ASP A 200 6.83 15.29 -3.51
N VAL A 201 7.34 15.09 -4.72
CA VAL A 201 8.57 15.80 -5.16
C VAL A 201 8.37 17.19 -5.81
N LYS A 202 7.22 17.87 -5.67
CA LYS A 202 6.97 19.11 -6.45
C LYS A 202 6.49 20.29 -5.65
N TYR A 203 7.16 21.43 -5.86
CA TYR A 203 6.96 22.70 -5.14
C TYR A 203 5.50 23.12 -5.05
N HIS A 204 4.68 22.87 -6.09
CA HIS A 204 3.27 23.23 -6.08
C HIS A 204 2.40 22.27 -5.25
N TRP A 205 2.66 20.96 -5.31
CA TRP A 205 1.94 19.94 -4.52
C TRP A 205 2.38 19.92 -3.05
N MET A 206 3.68 20.07 -2.80
CA MET A 206 4.26 20.22 -1.46
C MET A 206 3.78 21.52 -0.79
N GLY A 207 3.85 22.65 -1.53
CA GLY A 207 3.58 24.00 -1.04
C GLY A 207 2.13 24.30 -0.65
N TYR A 208 1.16 23.81 -1.45
CA TYR A 208 -0.25 24.15 -1.25
C TYR A 208 -1.10 22.98 -0.75
N PHE A 209 -0.85 21.74 -1.20
CA PHE A 209 -1.69 20.61 -0.83
C PHE A 209 -1.23 19.98 0.49
N LEU A 210 0.04 19.59 0.59
CA LEU A 210 0.59 18.97 1.79
C LEU A 210 0.66 19.95 2.97
N LEU A 211 1.22 21.15 2.78
CA LEU A 211 1.28 22.18 3.82
C LEU A 211 -0.09 22.67 4.32
N ALA A 212 -1.10 22.80 3.44
CA ALA A 212 -2.45 23.19 3.88
C ALA A 212 -3.19 22.07 4.62
N LEU A 213 -3.00 20.81 4.20
CA LEU A 213 -3.52 19.64 4.92
C LEU A 213 -2.81 19.46 6.27
N GLU A 214 -1.49 19.61 6.31
CA GLU A 214 -0.69 19.55 7.53
C GLU A 214 -1.10 20.65 8.51
N ALA A 215 -1.30 21.88 8.04
CA ALA A 215 -1.82 22.97 8.88
C ALA A 215 -3.19 22.63 9.49
N HIS A 216 -4.09 21.98 8.73
CA HIS A 216 -5.39 21.55 9.23
C HIS A 216 -5.30 20.40 10.26
N TYR A 217 -4.39 19.44 10.08
CA TYR A 217 -4.19 18.35 11.04
C TYR A 217 -3.46 18.78 12.32
N ILE A 218 -2.60 19.80 12.21
CA ILE A 218 -1.80 20.33 13.33
C ILE A 218 -2.61 21.34 14.15
N MET A 219 -3.61 22.02 13.56
CA MET A 219 -4.46 22.98 14.26
C MET A 219 -5.80 22.40 14.76
N ALA A 220 -6.08 22.66 16.05
CA ALA A 220 -7.32 22.50 16.82
C ALA A 220 -8.23 21.27 16.53
N GLY A 221 -8.30 20.35 17.51
CA GLY A 221 -9.34 19.31 17.60
C GLY A 221 -9.00 17.96 16.94
N LEU A 222 -7.88 17.86 16.21
CA LEU A 222 -7.46 16.68 15.45
C LEU A 222 -6.12 16.06 15.93
N SER A 223 -5.74 16.28 17.20
CA SER A 223 -4.43 15.90 17.76
C SER A 223 -4.05 14.41 17.59
N VAL A 224 -5.04 13.50 17.61
CA VAL A 224 -4.83 12.07 17.34
C VAL A 224 -4.30 11.84 15.92
N TRP A 225 -4.77 12.61 14.95
CA TRP A 225 -4.33 12.51 13.55
C TRP A 225 -2.92 13.07 13.36
N ALA A 226 -2.57 14.16 14.04
CA ALA A 226 -1.19 14.68 14.07
C ALA A 226 -0.21 13.65 14.66
N TRP A 227 -0.58 12.99 15.76
CA TRP A 227 0.23 11.91 16.34
C TRP A 227 0.30 10.68 15.43
N MET A 228 -0.79 10.30 14.77
CA MET A 228 -0.80 9.22 13.78
C MET A 228 0.08 9.55 12.57
N PHE A 229 0.13 10.80 12.14
CA PHE A 229 1.01 11.27 11.08
C PHE A 229 2.48 11.14 11.47
N LEU A 230 2.87 11.65 12.65
CA LEU A 230 4.24 11.52 13.17
C LEU A 230 4.62 10.05 13.42
N PHE A 231 3.71 9.25 13.96
CA PHE A 231 3.95 7.81 14.14
C PHE A 231 4.10 7.08 12.82
N GLY A 232 3.33 7.47 11.80
CA GLY A 232 3.51 6.98 10.42
C GLY A 232 4.93 7.20 9.94
N HIS A 233 5.47 8.41 10.13
CA HIS A 233 6.87 8.74 9.80
C HIS A 233 7.87 7.93 10.61
N LEU A 234 7.65 7.74 11.91
CA LEU A 234 8.51 6.92 12.76
C LEU A 234 8.56 5.46 12.30
N VAL A 235 7.40 4.85 12.02
CA VAL A 235 7.31 3.47 11.51
C VAL A 235 7.96 3.35 10.14
N TRP A 236 7.73 4.35 9.28
CA TRP A 236 8.36 4.43 7.96
C TRP A 236 9.90 4.49 8.07
N ALA A 237 10.43 5.39 8.90
CA ALA A 237 11.87 5.51 9.16
C ALA A 237 12.46 4.25 9.83
N THR A 238 11.75 3.64 10.78
CA THR A 238 12.16 2.37 11.41
C THR A 238 12.19 1.24 10.38
N GLY A 239 11.30 1.26 9.39
CA GLY A 239 11.32 0.36 8.25
C GLY A 239 12.63 0.47 7.46
N PHE A 240 13.14 1.69 7.24
CA PHE A 240 14.43 1.88 6.56
C PHE A 240 15.60 1.26 7.30
N MET A 241 15.58 1.24 8.62
CA MET A 241 16.63 0.55 9.40
C MET A 241 16.80 -0.89 8.90
N PHE A 242 15.71 -1.64 8.75
CA PHE A 242 15.76 -3.03 8.27
C PHE A 242 15.97 -3.19 6.75
N LEU A 243 15.75 -2.12 5.97
CA LEU A 243 15.94 -2.13 4.51
C LEU A 243 17.33 -1.67 4.07
N ILE A 244 18.02 -0.87 4.89
CA ILE A 244 19.37 -0.35 4.63
C ILE A 244 20.41 -1.25 5.30
N SER A 245 20.19 -1.62 6.57
CA SER A 245 21.13 -2.48 7.29
C SER A 245 20.93 -3.96 6.98
N TRP A 246 22.02 -4.68 6.75
CA TRP A 246 21.99 -6.09 6.39
C TRP A 246 22.11 -7.00 7.62
N ARG A 247 21.71 -8.27 7.47
CA ARG A 247 21.75 -9.27 8.55
C ARG A 247 23.13 -9.39 9.22
N GLY A 248 24.22 -9.28 8.46
CA GLY A 248 25.59 -9.45 8.96
C GLY A 248 25.89 -8.52 10.14
N TYR A 249 25.62 -7.23 9.94
CA TYR A 249 25.78 -6.20 10.97
C TYR A 249 25.05 -6.54 12.29
N TRP A 250 23.78 -6.95 12.19
CA TRP A 250 23.00 -7.30 13.36
C TRP A 250 23.46 -8.60 14.03
N GLN A 251 23.97 -9.55 13.25
CA GLN A 251 24.47 -10.81 13.79
C GLN A 251 25.71 -10.57 14.66
N GLU A 252 26.65 -9.76 14.18
CA GLU A 252 27.85 -9.38 14.94
C GLU A 252 27.49 -8.62 16.22
N LEU A 253 26.52 -7.70 16.16
CA LEU A 253 26.04 -6.98 17.35
C LEU A 253 25.35 -7.91 18.36
N ILE A 254 24.55 -8.88 17.90
CA ILE A 254 23.89 -9.84 18.79
C ILE A 254 24.91 -10.75 19.47
N GLU A 255 25.99 -11.11 18.77
CA GLU A 255 27.06 -11.93 19.33
C GLU A 255 27.82 -11.20 20.45
N THR A 256 28.10 -9.91 20.30
CA THR A 256 28.72 -9.11 21.38
C THR A 256 27.79 -8.94 22.58
N LEU A 257 26.49 -8.77 22.37
CA LEU A 257 25.49 -8.72 23.44
C LEU A 257 25.33 -10.08 24.15
N ALA A 258 25.34 -11.18 23.41
CA ALA A 258 25.27 -12.52 23.98
C ALA A 258 26.49 -12.79 24.87
N TRP A 259 27.68 -12.42 24.41
CA TRP A 259 28.91 -12.49 25.20
C TRP A 259 28.82 -11.64 26.48
N ALA A 260 28.28 -10.42 26.40
CA ALA A 260 28.13 -9.55 27.56
C ALA A 260 27.16 -10.14 28.61
N HIS A 261 26.02 -10.68 28.17
CA HIS A 261 25.02 -11.29 29.05
C HIS A 261 25.59 -12.48 29.84
N GLU A 262 26.40 -13.34 29.20
CA GLU A 262 27.03 -14.49 29.85
C GLU A 262 28.07 -14.08 30.91
N ARG A 263 28.71 -12.93 30.73
CA ARG A 263 29.72 -12.39 31.67
C ARG A 263 29.16 -11.48 32.75
N THR A 264 27.88 -11.09 32.67
CA THR A 264 27.29 -10.19 33.65
C THR A 264 26.80 -11.00 34.87
N PRO A 265 27.28 -10.72 36.09
CA PRO A 265 26.81 -11.38 37.31
C PRO A 265 25.30 -11.20 37.48
N LEU A 266 24.61 -12.19 38.04
CA LEU A 266 23.14 -12.26 38.21
C LEU A 266 22.35 -12.46 36.89
N ALA A 267 22.76 -11.86 35.78
CA ALA A 267 22.10 -12.06 34.48
C ALA A 267 22.41 -13.44 33.89
N ASN A 268 23.62 -13.97 34.15
CA ASN A 268 24.07 -15.30 33.73
C ASN A 268 23.26 -16.47 34.32
N LEU A 269 22.47 -16.22 35.37
CA LEU A 269 21.52 -17.18 35.95
C LEU A 269 20.33 -17.43 35.01
N ILE A 270 20.01 -16.46 34.14
CA ILE A 270 18.93 -16.55 33.17
C ILE A 270 19.54 -16.93 31.81
N ARG A 271 19.38 -18.20 31.43
CA ARG A 271 19.81 -18.71 30.13
C ARG A 271 18.69 -18.67 29.10
N TRP A 272 19.06 -18.40 27.85
CA TRP A 272 18.18 -18.54 26.69
C TRP A 272 17.89 -20.01 26.41
N ARG A 273 16.64 -20.30 26.00
CA ARG A 273 16.26 -21.61 25.48
C ARG A 273 16.74 -21.81 24.03
N ASP A 274 16.62 -20.76 23.23
CA ASP A 274 17.04 -20.72 21.83
C ASP A 274 18.14 -19.66 21.66
N LYS A 275 19.20 -19.97 20.89
CA LYS A 275 20.32 -19.05 20.66
C LYS A 275 19.81 -17.76 19.99
N PRO A 276 20.10 -16.56 20.53
CA PRO A 276 19.71 -15.31 19.90
C PRO A 276 20.47 -15.18 18.58
N VAL A 277 19.72 -15.02 17.48
CA VAL A 277 20.26 -14.85 16.13
C VAL A 277 19.52 -13.72 15.43
N ALA A 278 20.23 -13.01 14.55
CA ALA A 278 19.60 -12.01 13.70
C ALA A 278 18.57 -12.67 12.79
N LEU A 279 17.48 -11.94 12.53
CA LEU A 279 16.43 -12.34 11.60
C LEU A 279 17.04 -12.81 10.28
N SER A 280 16.52 -13.90 9.70
CA SER A 280 16.96 -14.31 8.36
C SER A 280 16.68 -13.18 7.35
N ILE A 281 17.40 -13.12 6.24
CA ILE A 281 17.24 -12.06 5.23
C ILE A 281 15.78 -11.98 4.75
N VAL A 282 15.14 -13.14 4.53
CA VAL A 282 13.72 -13.23 4.14
C VAL A 282 12.81 -12.77 5.29
N GLN A 283 13.09 -13.15 6.53
CA GLN A 283 12.30 -12.71 7.68
C GLN A 283 12.47 -11.23 7.97
N ALA A 284 13.66 -10.64 7.85
CA ALA A 284 13.89 -9.20 8.03
C ALA A 284 13.11 -8.40 6.98
N ARG A 285 13.16 -8.83 5.72
CA ARG A 285 12.37 -8.25 4.62
C ARG A 285 10.86 -8.40 4.85
N LEU A 286 10.39 -9.58 5.27
CA LEU A 286 8.99 -9.83 5.60
C LEU A 286 8.54 -9.06 6.84
N VAL A 287 9.38 -8.95 7.88
CA VAL A 287 9.08 -8.24 9.13
C VAL A 287 8.94 -6.75 8.84
N GLY A 288 9.85 -6.15 8.07
CA GLY A 288 9.69 -4.78 7.57
C GLY A 288 8.37 -4.58 6.83
N LEU A 289 8.02 -5.49 5.92
CA LEU A 289 6.78 -5.44 5.14
C LEU A 289 5.50 -5.77 5.96
N ALA A 290 5.62 -6.63 6.97
CA ALA A 290 4.52 -7.11 7.80
C ALA A 290 4.21 -6.14 8.95
N HIS A 291 5.20 -5.43 9.48
CA HIS A 291 4.98 -4.27 10.35
C HIS A 291 4.10 -3.23 9.65
N PHE A 292 4.28 -3.06 8.34
CA PHE A 292 3.43 -2.19 7.52
C PHE A 292 2.01 -2.75 7.27
N SER A 293 1.82 -4.08 7.28
CA SER A 293 0.64 -4.73 6.65
C SER A 293 -0.28 -5.56 7.58
N ARG A 294 0.21 -6.13 8.69
CA ARG A 294 -0.51 -7.18 9.47
C ARG A 294 -1.67 -6.68 10.33
N GLU A 295 -1.53 -5.52 10.98
CA GLU A 295 -2.59 -4.98 11.84
C GLU A 295 -3.78 -4.45 11.01
N LYS A 296 -3.48 -3.81 9.87
CA LYS A 296 -4.47 -3.39 8.86
C LYS A 296 -5.34 -4.57 8.39
N LYS A 297 -4.76 -5.77 8.24
CA LYS A 297 -5.51 -6.98 7.83
C LYS A 297 -6.49 -7.46 8.91
N ARG A 298 -6.12 -7.39 10.21
CA ARG A 298 -7.00 -7.80 11.31
C ARG A 298 -8.12 -6.78 11.55
N GLN A 299 -7.82 -5.49 11.42
CA GLN A 299 -8.82 -4.42 11.48
C GLN A 299 -9.86 -4.55 10.34
N LYS A 300 -9.41 -4.79 9.10
CA LYS A 300 -10.32 -5.02 7.97
C LYS A 300 -11.21 -6.25 8.16
N LEU A 301 -10.68 -7.33 8.75
CA LEU A 301 -11.46 -8.54 9.05
C LEU A 301 -12.47 -8.32 10.18
N GLU A 302 -12.11 -7.57 11.21
CA GLU A 302 -13.03 -7.23 12.30
C GLU A 302 -14.17 -6.35 11.79
N GLN A 303 -13.87 -5.30 11.02
CA GLN A 303 -14.85 -4.42 10.39
C GLN A 303 -15.84 -5.20 9.50
N LYS A 304 -15.33 -6.15 8.70
CA LYS A 304 -16.15 -6.99 7.81
C LYS A 304 -17.18 -7.85 8.57
N TYR A 305 -16.83 -8.38 9.75
CA TYR A 305 -17.71 -9.27 10.53
C TYR A 305 -18.33 -8.60 11.77
N HIS A 306 -18.12 -7.29 11.95
CA HIS A 306 -18.55 -6.54 13.15
C HIS A 306 -20.07 -6.57 13.34
N LEU A 307 -20.84 -6.34 12.26
CA LEU A 307 -22.31 -6.32 12.30
C LEU A 307 -22.91 -7.69 12.66
N ILE A 308 -22.36 -8.77 12.08
CA ILE A 308 -22.79 -10.15 12.34
C ILE A 308 -22.52 -10.53 13.80
N ARG A 309 -21.32 -10.24 14.32
CA ARG A 309 -20.99 -10.52 15.73
C ARG A 309 -21.82 -9.68 16.71
N ARG A 310 -22.18 -8.43 16.35
CA ARG A 310 -22.98 -7.53 17.19
C ARG A 310 -24.46 -7.92 17.21
N SER A 311 -25.04 -8.31 16.07
CA SER A 311 -26.42 -8.80 15.96
C SER A 311 -26.61 -10.11 16.73
N SER A 312 -25.76 -11.12 16.50
CA SER A 312 -25.86 -12.40 17.23
C SER A 312 -25.71 -12.22 18.75
N LYS A 313 -24.85 -11.31 19.23
CA LYS A 313 -24.75 -11.00 20.67
C LYS A 313 -26.02 -10.36 21.25
N LYS A 314 -26.71 -9.51 20.49
CA LYS A 314 -27.99 -8.90 20.91
C LYS A 314 -29.14 -9.92 20.90
N GLU A 315 -29.10 -10.89 20.00
CA GLU A 315 -30.07 -11.99 19.96
C GLU A 315 -29.90 -12.93 21.17
N ILE A 316 -28.65 -13.26 21.54
CA ILE A 316 -28.36 -14.06 22.75
C ILE A 316 -28.96 -13.44 24.01
N SER A 317 -28.96 -12.12 24.14
CA SER A 317 -29.52 -11.44 25.32
C SER A 317 -31.05 -11.42 25.37
N LYS A 318 -31.74 -11.66 24.25
CA LYS A 318 -33.22 -11.62 24.17
C LYS A 318 -33.86 -13.00 24.36
N VAL A 319 -33.18 -14.06 23.96
CA VAL A 319 -33.69 -15.42 23.95
C VAL A 319 -33.64 -16.04 25.36
N ARG A 320 -34.73 -16.69 25.79
CA ARG A 320 -34.85 -17.34 27.11
C ARG A 320 -34.58 -18.85 27.07
N SER A 321 -34.99 -19.52 26.00
CA SER A 321 -34.81 -20.96 25.79
C SER A 321 -33.34 -21.32 25.62
N LEU A 322 -32.96 -22.49 26.15
CA LEU A 322 -31.58 -22.97 26.10
C LEU A 322 -31.22 -23.48 24.70
N SER A 323 -32.14 -24.16 24.02
CA SER A 323 -31.94 -24.71 22.68
C SER A 323 -31.66 -23.62 21.64
N ASP A 324 -32.45 -22.55 21.61
CA ASP A 324 -32.27 -21.46 20.64
C ASP A 324 -30.98 -20.67 20.91
N LYS A 325 -30.51 -20.60 22.16
CA LYS A 325 -29.19 -20.03 22.48
C LYS A 325 -28.05 -20.81 21.84
N TRP A 326 -28.12 -22.15 21.81
CA TRP A 326 -27.08 -23.00 21.21
C TRP A 326 -26.92 -22.73 19.72
N GLU A 327 -28.03 -22.54 19.00
CA GLU A 327 -27.99 -22.23 17.57
C GLU A 327 -27.30 -20.87 17.31
N ILE A 328 -27.60 -19.86 18.13
CA ILE A 328 -26.99 -18.54 18.03
C ILE A 328 -25.50 -18.58 18.40
N TYR A 329 -25.10 -19.41 19.36
CA TYR A 329 -23.67 -19.65 19.64
C TYR A 329 -22.94 -20.27 18.45
N GLY A 330 -23.57 -21.22 17.74
CA GLY A 330 -23.05 -21.75 16.48
C GLY A 330 -22.82 -20.65 15.44
N LYS A 331 -23.80 -19.77 15.23
CA LYS A 331 -23.69 -18.60 14.34
C LYS A 331 -22.58 -17.64 14.76
N LEU A 332 -22.41 -17.39 16.06
CA LEU A 332 -21.36 -16.51 16.61
C LEU A 332 -19.95 -17.10 16.47
N GLN A 333 -19.82 -18.43 16.46
CA GLN A 333 -18.54 -19.15 16.32
C GLN A 333 -18.16 -19.41 14.86
N SER A 334 -19.11 -19.36 13.92
CA SER A 334 -18.86 -19.54 12.48
C SER A 334 -17.81 -18.59 11.86
N PRO A 335 -17.67 -17.29 12.24
CA PRO A 335 -16.73 -16.40 11.59
C PRO A 335 -15.28 -16.65 12.05
N PRO A 336 -14.27 -16.31 11.22
CA PRO A 336 -12.87 -16.61 11.50
C PRO A 336 -12.41 -16.11 12.87
N ARG A 337 -11.63 -16.92 13.59
CA ARG A 337 -11.18 -16.62 14.96
C ARG A 337 -10.51 -15.24 15.11
N ASN A 338 -9.78 -14.79 14.09
CA ASN A 338 -9.08 -13.48 14.04
C ASN A 338 -10.00 -12.27 13.78
N SER A 339 -11.26 -12.49 13.41
CA SER A 339 -12.27 -11.42 13.30
C SER A 339 -12.86 -11.00 14.65
N ALA A 340 -12.53 -11.72 15.73
CA ALA A 340 -13.06 -11.40 17.05
C ALA A 340 -12.38 -10.13 17.60
N PRO A 341 -13.16 -9.13 18.07
CA PRO A 341 -12.61 -7.88 18.58
C PRO A 341 -11.71 -8.08 19.81
N THR A 342 -11.90 -9.18 20.56
CA THR A 342 -11.03 -9.56 21.69
C THR A 342 -9.61 -9.97 21.26
N ARG A 343 -9.39 -10.28 19.97
CA ARG A 343 -8.08 -10.60 19.40
C ARG A 343 -7.37 -9.40 18.79
N LEU A 344 -8.05 -8.28 18.68
CA LEU A 344 -7.38 -7.01 18.45
C LEU A 344 -6.55 -6.74 19.70
N HIS A 345 -5.24 -6.64 19.50
CA HIS A 345 -4.37 -6.22 20.58
C HIS A 345 -4.25 -4.71 20.48
N ARG A 346 -4.59 -4.03 21.57
CA ARG A 346 -4.10 -2.66 21.75
C ARG A 346 -2.59 -2.75 21.75
N ARG A 347 -1.97 -2.10 20.78
CA ARG A 347 -0.53 -1.97 20.67
C ARG A 347 -0.14 -0.64 21.28
N CYS A 348 1.02 -0.61 21.90
CA CYS A 348 1.61 0.63 22.30
C CYS A 348 1.75 1.50 21.06
N PHE A 349 1.22 2.69 21.14
CA PHE A 349 1.22 3.61 20.03
C PHE A 349 2.65 3.91 19.54
N SER A 350 3.65 4.03 20.42
CA SER A 350 5.04 4.33 20.04
C SER A 350 5.89 3.09 19.69
N THR A 351 5.87 2.01 20.49
CA THR A 351 6.72 0.82 20.24
C THR A 351 6.05 -0.31 19.47
N GLY A 352 4.74 -0.22 19.20
CA GLY A 352 3.96 -1.35 18.67
C GLY A 352 3.83 -2.54 19.64
N ARG A 353 4.34 -2.38 20.88
CA ARG A 353 4.39 -3.42 21.90
C ARG A 353 2.97 -3.91 22.22
N PRO A 354 2.70 -5.22 22.08
CA PRO A 354 1.40 -5.75 22.43
C PRO A 354 1.27 -5.86 23.95
N ARG A 355 0.07 -5.52 24.49
CA ARG A 355 -0.30 -5.64 25.91
C ARG A 355 0.44 -4.67 26.84
N ALA A 356 -0.02 -4.56 28.09
CA ALA A 356 0.48 -3.61 29.10
C ALA A 356 0.44 -2.13 28.65
N ASN A 357 -0.63 -1.79 27.94
CA ASN A 357 -0.88 -0.46 27.42
C ASN A 357 -1.96 0.22 28.26
N TYR A 358 -1.68 1.43 28.74
CA TYR A 358 -2.68 2.24 29.42
C TYR A 358 -3.73 2.66 28.40
N ARG A 359 -5.01 2.46 28.71
CA ARG A 359 -6.10 2.63 27.73
C ARG A 359 -6.27 4.08 27.31
N ASP A 360 -6.10 4.98 28.26
CA ASP A 360 -6.30 6.41 28.08
C ASP A 360 -5.14 7.03 27.30
N PHE A 361 -3.92 6.53 27.54
CA PHE A 361 -2.72 7.02 26.87
C PHE A 361 -2.34 6.24 25.60
N GLY A 362 -2.86 5.02 25.41
CA GLY A 362 -2.46 4.14 24.30
C GLY A 362 -0.99 3.70 24.30
N LEU A 363 -0.22 4.07 25.33
CA LEU A 363 1.22 3.81 25.44
C LEU A 363 1.50 2.61 26.36
N SER A 364 2.60 1.92 26.06
CA SER A 364 3.15 0.91 26.97
C SER A 364 3.64 1.60 28.22
N GLY A 365 3.48 0.95 29.38
CA GLY A 365 3.85 1.56 30.66
C GLY A 365 5.32 1.98 30.77
N HIS A 366 6.22 1.40 29.97
CA HIS A 366 7.63 1.81 29.94
C HIS A 366 7.80 3.19 29.29
N ILE A 367 7.23 3.40 28.10
CA ILE A 367 7.29 4.69 27.40
C ILE A 367 6.53 5.76 28.17
N LEU A 368 5.38 5.40 28.76
CA LEU A 368 4.64 6.34 29.60
C LEU A 368 5.54 6.84 30.75
N ARG A 369 6.28 5.92 31.40
CA ARG A 369 7.20 6.27 32.48
C ARG A 369 8.36 7.13 31.99
N GLU A 370 8.95 6.78 30.86
CA GLU A 370 10.04 7.55 30.23
C GLU A 370 9.61 8.98 29.86
N MET A 371 8.41 9.14 29.30
CA MET A 371 7.83 10.45 28.99
C MET A 371 7.51 11.26 30.25
N VAL A 372 7.08 10.61 31.34
CA VAL A 372 6.95 11.26 32.64
C VAL A 372 8.32 11.68 33.18
N HIS A 373 9.37 10.86 33.00
CA HIS A 373 10.73 11.19 33.42
C HIS A 373 11.32 12.38 32.65
N ALA A 374 11.02 12.48 31.35
CA ALA A 374 11.41 13.60 30.49
C ALA A 374 10.49 14.83 30.63
N CYS A 375 9.53 14.82 31.58
CA CYS A 375 8.56 15.88 31.81
C CYS A 375 7.70 16.25 30.59
N LEU A 376 7.49 15.31 29.66
CA LEU A 376 6.70 15.50 28.44
C LEU A 376 5.19 15.32 28.67
N LEU A 377 4.78 14.82 29.84
CA LEU A 377 3.39 14.59 30.22
C LEU A 377 2.95 15.61 31.28
N PRO A 378 2.20 16.66 30.91
CA PRO A 378 1.72 17.65 31.87
C PRO A 378 0.72 17.02 32.85
N GLY A 379 0.86 17.35 34.13
CA GLY A 379 0.01 16.83 35.20
C GLY A 379 0.40 15.43 35.73
N ALA A 380 1.49 14.83 35.24
CA ALA A 380 2.01 13.59 35.79
C ALA A 380 2.95 13.86 36.97
N THR A 381 2.49 13.61 38.20
CA THR A 381 3.32 13.66 39.40
C THR A 381 3.89 12.27 39.71
N ARG A 382 5.18 12.18 40.02
CA ARG A 382 5.74 10.92 40.54
C ARG A 382 5.20 10.70 41.94
N SER A 383 4.70 9.50 42.22
CA SER A 383 4.41 9.10 43.60
C SER A 383 5.72 9.10 44.39
N SER A 384 5.82 9.92 45.45
CA SER A 384 6.95 9.90 46.36
C SER A 384 6.92 8.62 47.19
N TRP A 385 7.68 7.62 46.76
CA TRP A 385 8.07 6.47 47.57
C TRP A 385 9.57 6.31 47.47
#